data_AF-A0A822XHS5-F1
#
_entry.id   AF-A0A822XHS5-F1
#
_cell.length_a   1.000
_cell.length_b   1.000
_cell.length_c   1.000
_cell.angle_alpha   90.00
_cell.angle_beta   90.00
_cell.angle_gamma   90.00
#
_symmetry.space_group_name_H-M   'P 1'
#
loop_
_entity.id
_entity.type
_entity.pdbx_description
1 polymer ?
#
loop_
_entity_poly.entity_id
_entity_poly.type
_entity_poly.pdbx_seq_one_letter_code
_entity_poly.pdbx_strand_id
1 'polypeptide(L)'
;MRGRADGAQKKRLVTGLCVVATFLIFLFVYYGSSFGSRIHHSASTLEYGSRSLVSYLGGNDDSDLGSKQDESSTTFGQDGEDAVAPKSFPVCDDRYSELIPCLDRNLIYQMRLKLDLSLMEHYERHCPPPERRYNCLIPPPLGYKVPIKWPRSRDEVWKANIPHTHLAHEKSDQNWMVVKGDKIAFPGGGTHFHYGAGKYIASIANMLNFSNNNLNNGGRIRTVLDVGCGVASFGAYLLSSDIIAMSLAPNDVHQNQIQFALERGIPAYLGVLGTRRLPYPSRSFEFAHCSRCRIDWLQRDGILLLELDRLLRPGGYFAYSSPEAYAQDEEDLRIWREMSALVERMCWKIAAKRNQTVIWVKPLTNDCYMEREPGTQPPLCRSADDPDAVWNVKMEACITPYPDREYPYLLTHQEICKLFQLTDFIR
;
A
#
# COMPACT_ATOMS: atom_id res chain seq x y z
N MET A 1 9.02 -37.10 -63.56
CA MET A 1 7.79 -37.04 -62.73
C MET A 1 8.16 -37.39 -61.30
N ARG A 2 8.08 -36.41 -60.39
CA ARG A 2 8.56 -36.49 -59.00
C ARG A 2 7.32 -36.41 -58.10
N GLY A 3 7.05 -37.42 -57.29
CA GLY A 3 5.92 -37.37 -56.35
C GLY A 3 5.69 -38.64 -55.54
N ARG A 4 5.32 -38.44 -54.27
CA ARG A 4 4.82 -39.40 -53.25
C ARG A 4 5.84 -40.30 -52.53
N ALA A 5 6.49 -39.76 -51.50
CA ALA A 5 7.00 -40.58 -50.38
C ALA A 5 6.90 -39.93 -48.98
N ASP A 6 6.62 -38.63 -48.85
CA ASP A 6 6.71 -37.93 -47.54
C ASP A 6 5.47 -38.01 -46.62
N GLY A 7 4.31 -38.47 -47.12
CA GLY A 7 3.05 -38.43 -46.35
C GLY A 7 2.91 -39.53 -45.29
N ALA A 8 3.55 -40.69 -45.49
CA ALA A 8 3.38 -41.86 -44.61
C ALA A 8 4.28 -41.78 -43.35
N GLN A 9 5.46 -41.16 -43.48
CA GLN A 9 6.43 -41.07 -42.40
C GLN A 9 6.02 -40.04 -41.34
N LYS A 10 5.44 -38.90 -41.77
CA LYS A 10 4.84 -37.90 -40.86
C LYS A 10 3.66 -38.45 -40.06
N LYS A 11 2.79 -39.26 -40.67
CA LYS A 11 1.64 -39.86 -39.97
C LYS A 11 2.09 -40.83 -38.87
N ARG A 12 3.08 -41.68 -39.13
CA ARG A 12 3.64 -42.60 -38.11
C ARG A 12 4.29 -41.85 -36.93
N LEU A 13 4.97 -40.74 -37.19
CA LEU A 13 5.60 -39.93 -36.15
C LEU A 13 4.56 -39.25 -35.24
N VAL A 14 3.49 -38.71 -35.83
CA VAL A 14 2.40 -38.06 -35.10
C VAL A 14 1.61 -39.08 -34.26
N THR A 15 1.32 -40.26 -34.82
CA THR A 15 0.65 -41.34 -34.07
C THR A 15 1.51 -41.82 -32.89
N GLY A 16 2.84 -41.92 -33.07
CA GLY A 16 3.76 -42.27 -31.97
C GLY A 16 3.76 -41.24 -30.84
N LEU A 17 3.79 -39.95 -31.18
CA LEU A 17 3.75 -38.86 -30.18
C LEU A 17 2.44 -38.82 -29.40
N CYS A 18 1.30 -39.07 -30.06
CA CYS A 18 -0.01 -39.13 -29.39
C CYS A 18 -0.11 -40.30 -28.40
N VAL A 19 0.46 -41.47 -28.74
CA VAL A 19 0.44 -42.65 -27.86
C VAL A 19 1.33 -42.45 -26.63
N VAL A 20 2.48 -41.79 -26.78
CA VAL A 20 3.34 -41.46 -25.64
C VAL A 20 2.67 -40.43 -24.72
N ALA A 21 2.02 -39.41 -25.29
CA ALA A 21 1.31 -38.40 -24.51
C ALA A 21 0.15 -39.00 -23.70
N THR A 22 -0.65 -39.89 -24.29
CA THR A 22 -1.74 -40.56 -23.56
C THR A 22 -1.23 -41.49 -22.47
N PHE A 23 -0.10 -42.18 -22.68
CA PHE A 23 0.52 -43.03 -21.66
C PHE A 23 1.06 -42.22 -20.46
N LEU A 24 1.66 -41.05 -20.72
CA LEU A 24 2.14 -40.15 -19.66
C LEU A 24 1.00 -39.54 -18.84
N ILE A 25 -0.12 -39.19 -19.49
CA ILE A 25 -1.33 -38.73 -18.78
C ILE A 25 -1.90 -39.84 -17.90
N PHE A 26 -1.93 -41.08 -18.40
CA PHE A 26 -2.42 -42.23 -17.63
C PHE A 26 -1.52 -42.51 -16.41
N LEU A 27 -0.20 -42.42 -16.56
CA LEU A 27 0.75 -42.52 -15.45
C LEU A 27 0.56 -41.39 -14.42
N PHE A 28 0.33 -40.16 -14.88
CA PHE A 28 0.10 -39.02 -13.98
C PHE A 28 -1.20 -39.16 -13.19
N VAL A 29 -2.28 -39.66 -13.79
CA VAL A 29 -3.54 -39.92 -13.09
C VAL A 29 -3.42 -41.12 -12.13
N TYR A 30 -2.71 -42.18 -12.53
CA TYR A 30 -2.54 -43.38 -11.72
C TYR A 30 -1.63 -43.17 -10.51
N TYR A 31 -0.56 -42.39 -10.65
CA TYR A 31 0.37 -42.08 -9.54
C TYR A 31 0.01 -40.78 -8.78
N GLY A 32 -0.68 -39.83 -9.41
CA GLY A 32 -1.13 -38.58 -8.78
C GLY A 32 -2.27 -38.75 -7.77
N SER A 33 -2.92 -39.92 -7.76
CA SER A 33 -4.01 -40.25 -6.84
C SER A 33 -3.54 -40.88 -5.51
N SER A 34 -2.22 -41.03 -5.31
CA SER A 34 -1.64 -41.73 -4.14
C SER A 34 -0.96 -40.82 -3.10
N PHE A 35 -1.01 -39.49 -3.27
CA PHE A 35 -0.56 -38.53 -2.24
C PHE A 35 -1.77 -37.82 -1.62
N GLY A 36 -2.57 -38.58 -0.88
CA GLY A 36 -3.56 -38.04 0.05
C GLY A 36 -2.87 -37.46 1.29
N SER A 37 -3.15 -36.19 1.60
CA SER A 37 -2.79 -35.58 2.88
C SER A 37 -3.54 -36.28 4.01
N ARG A 38 -2.80 -36.96 4.89
CA ARG A 38 -3.29 -37.47 6.16
C ARG A 38 -3.78 -36.30 7.02
N ILE A 39 -5.05 -36.35 7.39
CA ILE A 39 -5.65 -35.55 8.46
C ILE A 39 -5.04 -36.02 9.78
N HIS A 40 -4.26 -35.16 10.44
CA HIS A 40 -3.95 -35.31 11.86
C HIS A 40 -4.86 -34.36 12.64
N HIS A 41 -5.84 -34.92 13.34
CA HIS A 41 -6.52 -34.25 14.44
C HIS A 41 -5.49 -34.01 15.56
N SER A 42 -5.18 -32.76 15.87
CA SER A 42 -4.56 -32.37 17.14
C SER A 42 -5.55 -31.53 17.93
N ALA A 43 -6.34 -32.20 18.76
CA ALA A 43 -7.08 -31.59 19.84
C ALA A 43 -6.13 -31.40 21.02
N SER A 44 -5.57 -30.20 21.20
CA SER A 44 -4.95 -29.76 22.47
C SER A 44 -4.28 -28.37 22.37
N THR A 45 -5.06 -27.29 22.22
CA THR A 45 -4.57 -25.91 22.51
C THR A 45 -5.72 -24.96 22.89
N LEU A 46 -6.58 -25.38 23.82
CA LEU A 46 -7.68 -24.53 24.32
C LEU A 46 -7.36 -23.83 25.65
N GLU A 47 -6.14 -23.98 26.20
CA GLU A 47 -5.81 -23.47 27.54
C GLU A 47 -4.91 -22.23 27.60
N TYR A 48 -4.31 -21.78 26.48
CA TYR A 48 -3.39 -20.65 26.52
C TYR A 48 -4.07 -19.27 26.37
N GLY A 49 -5.23 -19.22 25.70
CA GLY A 49 -5.96 -17.97 25.43
C GLY A 49 -6.70 -17.38 26.62
N SER A 50 -7.02 -18.18 27.65
CA SER A 50 -7.80 -17.71 28.81
C SER A 50 -6.92 -17.08 29.89
N ARG A 51 -5.63 -17.43 29.98
CA ARG A 51 -4.71 -16.93 31.02
C ARG A 51 -4.13 -15.54 30.74
N SER A 52 -4.08 -15.12 29.48
CA SER A 52 -3.53 -13.80 29.10
C SER A 52 -4.52 -12.65 29.26
N LEU A 53 -5.83 -12.94 29.36
CA LEU A 53 -6.87 -11.93 29.56
C LEU A 53 -7.13 -11.64 31.06
N VAL A 54 -6.78 -12.57 31.95
CA VAL A 54 -6.91 -12.39 33.40
C VAL A 54 -5.78 -11.53 33.98
N SER A 55 -4.60 -11.45 33.34
CA SER A 55 -3.50 -10.62 33.82
C SER A 55 -3.68 -9.10 33.61
N TYR A 56 -4.73 -8.67 32.90
CA TYR A 56 -5.02 -7.25 32.65
C TYR A 56 -6.10 -6.66 33.56
N LEU A 57 -6.74 -7.46 34.42
CA LEU A 57 -7.76 -6.98 35.36
C LEU A 57 -7.56 -7.62 36.75
N GLY A 58 -6.92 -6.88 37.65
CA GLY A 58 -7.01 -7.10 39.10
C GLY A 58 -5.69 -7.38 39.81
N GLY A 59 -5.13 -6.34 40.43
CA GLY A 59 -4.22 -6.47 41.58
C GLY A 59 -4.89 -5.90 42.82
N ASN A 60 -5.22 -6.75 43.79
CA ASN A 60 -4.97 -6.57 45.23
C ASN A 60 -5.57 -7.74 46.03
N ASP A 61 -4.91 -8.01 47.16
CA ASP A 61 -4.86 -9.25 47.93
C ASP A 61 -6.08 -9.61 48.82
N ASP A 62 -6.05 -10.90 49.20
CA ASP A 62 -6.37 -11.54 50.49
C ASP A 62 -7.74 -12.19 50.81
N SER A 63 -7.61 -13.50 51.12
CA SER A 63 -8.26 -14.33 52.15
C SER A 63 -9.66 -14.97 51.96
N ASP A 64 -9.60 -16.30 51.77
CA ASP A 64 -10.25 -17.40 52.51
C ASP A 64 -11.74 -17.81 52.36
N LEU A 65 -11.91 -19.14 52.34
CA LEU A 65 -13.07 -20.01 52.65
C LEU A 65 -14.36 -20.04 51.79
N GLY A 66 -14.64 -21.24 51.23
CA GLY A 66 -15.89 -21.97 51.53
C GLY A 66 -17.00 -22.06 50.45
N SER A 67 -17.12 -23.25 49.87
CA SER A 67 -18.27 -23.89 49.17
C SER A 67 -19.68 -23.23 49.18
N LYS A 68 -20.33 -23.17 48.01
CA LYS A 68 -21.53 -23.96 47.57
C LYS A 68 -22.28 -23.26 46.42
N GLN A 69 -22.84 -24.10 45.55
CA GLN A 69 -23.86 -23.77 44.53
C GLN A 69 -25.10 -23.15 45.18
N ASP A 70 -25.75 -22.20 44.49
CA ASP A 70 -27.19 -22.27 44.17
C ASP A 70 -27.63 -21.13 43.24
N GLU A 71 -28.44 -21.50 42.25
CA GLU A 71 -29.30 -20.61 41.46
C GLU A 71 -30.31 -19.91 42.38
N SER A 72 -30.49 -18.60 42.24
CA SER A 72 -31.79 -17.95 42.51
C SER A 72 -31.81 -16.51 42.00
N SER A 73 -32.74 -16.28 41.08
CA SER A 73 -33.27 -14.99 40.64
C SER A 73 -33.67 -14.08 41.80
N THR A 74 -33.30 -12.79 41.73
CA THR A 74 -34.12 -11.71 42.31
C THR A 74 -34.02 -10.46 41.45
N THR A 75 -35.20 -10.05 40.95
CA THR A 75 -35.47 -8.84 40.20
C THR A 75 -35.65 -7.68 41.17
N PHE A 76 -34.96 -6.56 40.97
CA PHE A 76 -35.39 -5.24 41.44
C PHE A 76 -35.08 -4.20 40.35
N GLY A 77 -36.07 -3.34 40.11
CA GLY A 77 -36.23 -2.59 38.87
C GLY A 77 -35.42 -1.30 38.74
N GLN A 78 -35.25 -0.94 37.46
CA GLN A 78 -35.21 0.39 36.81
C GLN A 78 -34.61 1.56 37.60
N ASP A 79 -33.42 1.99 37.15
CA ASP A 79 -33.29 3.25 36.40
C ASP A 79 -32.11 3.14 35.41
N GLY A 80 -32.32 3.66 34.20
CA GLY A 80 -31.52 3.36 33.01
C GLY A 80 -30.19 4.10 32.96
N GLU A 81 -29.12 3.39 33.28
CA GLU A 81 -27.84 3.56 32.61
C GLU A 81 -27.67 2.32 31.73
N ASP A 82 -27.75 2.48 30.41
CA ASP A 82 -27.27 1.45 29.47
C ASP A 82 -25.77 1.31 29.71
N ALA A 83 -25.40 0.46 30.67
CA ALA A 83 -24.05 -0.04 30.82
C ALA A 83 -23.70 -0.69 29.49
N VAL A 84 -22.90 0.01 28.68
CA VAL A 84 -22.40 -0.49 27.40
C VAL A 84 -21.52 -1.69 27.71
N ALA A 85 -22.13 -2.87 27.80
CA ALA A 85 -21.41 -4.12 27.91
C ALA A 85 -20.53 -4.25 26.66
N PRO A 86 -19.21 -4.38 26.80
CA PRO A 86 -18.34 -4.57 25.65
C PRO A 86 -18.80 -5.81 24.88
N LYS A 87 -19.17 -5.65 23.61
CA LYS A 87 -19.50 -6.81 22.77
C LYS A 87 -18.25 -7.68 22.65
N SER A 88 -18.32 -8.91 23.13
CA SER A 88 -17.25 -9.89 22.93
C SER A 88 -17.27 -10.38 21.49
N PHE A 89 -16.16 -10.21 20.77
CA PHE A 89 -15.99 -10.77 19.43
C PHE A 89 -15.38 -12.18 19.54
N PRO A 90 -15.93 -13.20 18.84
CA PRO A 90 -15.32 -14.51 18.79
C PRO A 90 -13.96 -14.46 18.08
N VAL A 91 -13.10 -15.45 18.28
CA VAL A 91 -11.84 -15.59 17.54
C VAL A 91 -12.12 -16.20 16.16
N CYS A 92 -11.53 -15.63 15.11
CA CYS A 92 -11.62 -16.17 13.76
C CYS A 92 -10.75 -17.43 13.61
N ASP A 93 -11.10 -18.26 12.62
CA ASP A 93 -10.21 -19.32 12.13
C ASP A 93 -8.89 -18.72 11.60
N ASP A 94 -7.77 -19.38 11.84
CA ASP A 94 -6.42 -18.88 11.53
C ASP A 94 -6.18 -18.75 10.02
N ARG A 95 -6.96 -19.45 9.19
CA ARG A 95 -6.99 -19.29 7.73
C ARG A 95 -7.28 -17.88 7.25
N TYR A 96 -7.87 -17.03 8.10
CA TYR A 96 -8.21 -15.65 7.77
C TYR A 96 -7.09 -14.65 8.10
N SER A 97 -5.95 -15.11 8.64
CA SER A 97 -4.80 -14.26 9.00
C SER A 97 -4.28 -13.38 7.86
N GLU A 98 -4.31 -13.88 6.62
CA GLU A 98 -3.89 -13.14 5.42
C GLU A 98 -5.06 -12.49 4.67
N LEU A 99 -6.29 -12.62 5.18
CA LEU A 99 -7.46 -12.05 4.52
C LEU A 99 -7.51 -10.54 4.74
N ILE A 100 -7.54 -9.79 3.64
CA ILE A 100 -7.78 -8.34 3.65
C ILE A 100 -9.19 -8.11 3.09
N PRO A 101 -10.22 -7.88 3.94
CA PRO A 101 -11.61 -8.04 3.52
C PRO A 101 -12.02 -7.25 2.27
N CYS A 102 -11.55 -6.01 2.14
CA CYS A 102 -11.88 -5.18 0.98
C CYS A 102 -10.90 -5.30 -0.18
N LEU A 103 -9.84 -6.09 -0.07
CA LEU A 103 -8.84 -6.32 -1.13
C LEU A 103 -8.74 -7.82 -1.47
N ASP A 104 -9.74 -8.61 -1.08
CA ASP A 104 -9.80 -10.04 -1.35
C ASP A 104 -10.16 -10.29 -2.82
N ARG A 105 -9.22 -10.85 -3.57
CA ARG A 105 -9.45 -11.25 -4.96
C ARG A 105 -10.49 -12.35 -5.10
N ASN A 106 -10.62 -13.23 -4.11
CA ASN A 106 -11.63 -14.29 -4.15
C ASN A 106 -13.04 -13.71 -4.12
N LEU A 107 -13.24 -12.64 -3.34
CA LEU A 107 -14.50 -11.90 -3.31
C LEU A 107 -14.89 -11.37 -4.70
N ILE A 108 -13.93 -10.83 -5.47
CA ILE A 108 -14.16 -10.34 -6.84
C ILE A 108 -14.76 -11.46 -7.71
N TYR A 109 -14.19 -12.68 -7.66
CA TYR A 109 -14.69 -13.84 -8.41
C TYR A 109 -16.06 -14.32 -7.90
N GLN A 110 -16.23 -14.42 -6.57
CA GLN A 110 -17.48 -14.86 -5.95
C GLN A 110 -18.65 -13.92 -6.23
N MET A 111 -18.39 -12.61 -6.28
CA MET A 111 -19.39 -11.58 -6.59
C MET A 111 -19.55 -11.34 -8.10
N ARG A 112 -18.72 -11.97 -8.94
CA ARG A 112 -18.71 -11.79 -10.40
C ARG A 112 -18.61 -10.31 -10.80
N LEU A 113 -17.77 -9.55 -10.09
CA LEU A 113 -17.57 -8.14 -10.37
C LEU A 113 -16.95 -8.00 -11.77
N LYS A 114 -17.52 -7.12 -12.58
CA LYS A 114 -16.99 -6.77 -13.90
C LYS A 114 -16.03 -5.60 -13.72
N LEU A 115 -14.76 -5.94 -13.53
CA LEU A 115 -13.69 -4.96 -13.32
C LEU A 115 -12.85 -4.80 -14.57
N ASP A 116 -12.40 -3.58 -14.83
CA ASP A 116 -11.38 -3.31 -15.83
C ASP A 116 -9.99 -3.56 -15.25
N LEU A 117 -9.39 -4.68 -15.64
CA LEU A 117 -8.06 -5.06 -15.18
C LEU A 117 -6.96 -4.13 -15.71
N SER A 118 -7.19 -3.49 -16.87
CA SER A 118 -6.23 -2.54 -17.44
C SER A 118 -6.13 -1.26 -16.63
N LEU A 119 -7.21 -0.90 -15.91
CA LEU A 119 -7.28 0.26 -15.02
C LEU A 119 -6.95 -0.07 -13.57
N MET A 120 -6.45 -1.29 -13.30
CA MET A 120 -6.06 -1.75 -11.97
C MET A 120 -7.23 -1.79 -10.96
N GLU A 121 -8.50 -1.83 -11.43
CA GLU A 121 -9.68 -1.84 -10.56
C GLU A 121 -9.68 -3.04 -9.59
N HIS A 122 -9.02 -4.14 -9.95
CA HIS A 122 -8.89 -5.33 -9.11
C HIS A 122 -7.97 -5.14 -7.88
N TYR A 123 -7.21 -4.05 -7.81
CA TYR A 123 -6.46 -3.64 -6.62
C TYR A 123 -7.17 -2.55 -5.82
N GLU A 124 -8.32 -2.05 -6.30
CA GLU A 124 -9.15 -1.13 -5.53
C GLU A 124 -9.98 -1.88 -4.48
N ARG A 125 -10.58 -1.10 -3.56
CA ARG A 125 -11.37 -1.65 -2.46
C ARG A 125 -12.74 -2.13 -2.95
N HIS A 126 -12.97 -3.44 -2.85
CA HIS A 126 -14.25 -4.10 -3.06
C HIS A 126 -14.63 -4.81 -1.76
N CYS A 127 -15.50 -4.21 -0.97
CA CYS A 127 -15.84 -4.74 0.36
C CYS A 127 -17.02 -5.73 0.31
N PRO A 128 -17.03 -6.77 1.15
CA PRO A 128 -18.12 -7.73 1.20
C PRO A 128 -19.43 -7.06 1.71
N PRO A 129 -20.60 -7.53 1.22
CA PRO A 129 -21.88 -7.10 1.74
C PRO A 129 -22.03 -7.50 3.21
N PRO A 130 -22.89 -6.84 4.00
CA PRO A 130 -22.97 -7.04 5.45
C PRO A 130 -23.06 -8.51 5.90
N GLU A 131 -23.74 -9.35 5.14
CA GLU A 131 -23.98 -10.77 5.45
C GLU A 131 -22.72 -11.64 5.29
N ARG A 132 -21.71 -11.15 4.57
CA ARG A 132 -20.42 -11.82 4.34
C ARG A 132 -19.27 -11.20 5.13
N ARG A 133 -19.55 -10.23 6.01
CA ARG A 133 -18.53 -9.59 6.85
C ARG A 133 -18.20 -10.50 8.03
N TYR A 134 -16.92 -10.73 8.23
CA TYR A 134 -16.42 -11.39 9.43
C TYR A 134 -16.51 -10.42 10.61
N ASN A 135 -17.12 -10.86 11.71
CA ASN A 135 -17.21 -10.12 12.97
C ASN A 135 -16.50 -10.95 14.06
N CYS A 136 -15.19 -11.13 13.89
CA CYS A 136 -14.35 -11.92 14.78
C CYS A 136 -12.94 -11.32 14.87
N LEU A 137 -12.19 -11.67 15.91
CA LEU A 137 -10.80 -11.25 16.12
C LEU A 137 -9.86 -12.23 15.42
N ILE A 138 -9.01 -11.73 14.54
CA ILE A 138 -7.98 -12.53 13.87
C ILE A 138 -6.87 -12.83 14.90
N PRO A 139 -6.55 -14.10 15.19
CA PRO A 139 -5.48 -14.41 16.11
C PRO A 139 -4.12 -14.00 15.52
N PRO A 140 -3.15 -13.58 16.35
CA PRO A 140 -1.80 -13.33 15.88
C PRO A 140 -1.16 -14.62 15.33
N PRO A 141 -0.26 -14.53 14.35
CA PRO A 141 0.46 -15.69 13.83
C PRO A 141 1.19 -16.48 14.93
N LEU A 142 1.34 -17.78 14.73
CA LEU A 142 2.09 -18.63 15.67
C LEU A 142 3.54 -18.13 15.81
N GLY A 143 3.95 -17.84 17.05
CA GLY A 143 5.28 -17.32 17.35
C GLY A 143 5.44 -15.81 17.13
N TYR A 144 4.36 -15.08 16.87
CA TYR A 144 4.37 -13.62 16.83
C TYR A 144 4.98 -13.04 18.10
N LYS A 145 5.86 -12.05 17.93
CA LYS A 145 6.57 -11.37 19.00
C LYS A 145 6.09 -9.92 19.10
N VAL A 146 6.17 -9.35 20.30
CA VAL A 146 5.95 -7.91 20.48
C VAL A 146 6.87 -7.12 19.53
N PRO A 147 6.34 -6.21 18.69
CA PRO A 147 7.13 -5.45 17.75
C PRO A 147 8.30 -4.72 18.41
N ILE A 148 9.42 -4.64 17.70
CA ILE A 148 10.56 -3.84 18.14
C ILE A 148 10.11 -2.38 18.22
N LYS A 149 10.52 -1.65 19.25
CA LYS A 149 10.12 -0.24 19.43
C LYS A 149 10.96 0.69 18.55
N TRP A 150 10.36 1.78 18.12
CA TRP A 150 11.06 2.91 17.49
C TRP A 150 12.16 3.45 18.45
N PRO A 151 13.35 3.87 17.96
CA PRO A 151 13.77 3.98 16.55
C PRO A 151 14.38 2.71 15.96
N ARG A 152 14.59 1.66 16.75
CA ARG A 152 15.22 0.41 16.26
C ARG A 152 14.36 -0.29 15.22
N SER A 153 13.04 -0.20 15.37
CA SER A 153 12.07 -0.75 14.42
C SER A 153 12.23 -0.19 13.00
N ARG A 154 12.86 0.99 12.84
CA ARG A 154 13.23 1.50 11.52
C ARG A 154 14.06 0.49 10.74
N ASP A 155 15.04 -0.15 11.38
CA ASP A 155 16.06 -0.93 10.68
C ASP A 155 15.96 -2.44 10.94
N GLU A 156 15.12 -2.88 11.89
CA GLU A 156 14.95 -4.30 12.18
C GLU A 156 13.53 -4.65 12.66
N VAL A 157 13.05 -5.83 12.24
CA VAL A 157 11.83 -6.46 12.76
C VAL A 157 12.08 -7.93 13.08
N TRP A 158 11.17 -8.55 13.83
CA TRP A 158 11.20 -9.99 14.07
C TRP A 158 10.81 -10.75 12.80
N LYS A 159 11.59 -11.77 12.46
CA LYS A 159 11.26 -12.67 11.34
C LYS A 159 9.92 -13.38 11.55
N ALA A 160 9.61 -13.74 12.80
CA ALA A 160 8.37 -14.43 13.15
C ALA A 160 7.10 -13.60 12.94
N ASN A 161 7.22 -12.26 12.85
CA ASN A 161 6.09 -11.37 12.59
C ASN A 161 5.79 -11.20 11.09
N ILE A 162 6.67 -11.72 10.23
CA ILE A 162 6.54 -11.62 8.78
C ILE A 162 6.25 -13.02 8.22
N PRO A 163 5.02 -13.31 7.80
CA PRO A 163 4.61 -14.64 7.34
C PRO A 163 5.29 -15.05 6.02
N HIS A 164 5.74 -14.07 5.23
CA HIS A 164 6.33 -14.32 3.92
C HIS A 164 7.66 -13.60 3.71
N THR A 165 8.77 -14.32 3.88
CA THR A 165 10.13 -13.76 3.72
C THR A 165 10.72 -13.97 2.32
N HIS A 166 9.95 -14.44 1.34
CA HIS A 166 10.45 -14.72 -0.02
C HIS A 166 11.03 -13.47 -0.70
N LEU A 167 10.45 -12.30 -0.43
CA LEU A 167 10.95 -11.00 -0.87
C LEU A 167 12.41 -10.73 -0.48
N ALA A 168 12.88 -11.27 0.64
CA ALA A 168 14.26 -11.12 1.07
C ALA A 168 15.24 -11.80 0.11
N HIS A 169 14.82 -12.88 -0.55
CA HIS A 169 15.61 -13.56 -1.57
C HIS A 169 15.49 -12.84 -2.92
N GLU A 170 14.27 -12.50 -3.36
CA GLU A 170 14.01 -11.87 -4.66
C GLU A 170 14.64 -10.48 -4.84
N LYS A 171 14.77 -9.71 -3.75
CA LYS A 171 15.26 -8.31 -3.77
C LYS A 171 16.57 -8.13 -2.99
N SER A 172 17.31 -9.22 -2.81
CA SER A 172 18.59 -9.22 -2.08
C SER A 172 19.65 -8.34 -2.75
N ASP A 173 19.64 -8.26 -4.09
CA ASP A 173 20.52 -7.42 -4.91
C ASP A 173 20.34 -5.91 -4.67
N GLN A 174 19.14 -5.49 -4.27
CA GLN A 174 18.78 -4.10 -4.05
C GLN A 174 18.95 -3.65 -2.60
N ASN A 175 19.46 -4.52 -1.72
CA ASN A 175 19.59 -4.26 -0.29
C ASN A 175 18.26 -3.79 0.36
N TRP A 176 17.13 -4.36 -0.05
CA TRP A 176 15.85 -3.99 0.56
C TRP A 176 15.71 -4.55 1.97
N MET A 177 16.07 -5.82 2.14
CA MET A 177 16.04 -6.50 3.43
C MET A 177 17.05 -7.66 3.48
N VAL A 178 17.54 -7.99 4.68
CA VAL A 178 18.50 -9.06 4.92
C VAL A 178 18.03 -9.87 6.12
N VAL A 179 17.83 -11.18 5.93
CA VAL A 179 17.50 -12.09 7.04
C VAL A 179 18.75 -12.30 7.90
N LYS A 180 18.65 -12.00 9.21
CA LYS A 180 19.72 -12.16 10.19
C LYS A 180 19.21 -12.95 11.39
N GLY A 181 19.34 -14.28 11.33
CA GLY A 181 18.85 -15.16 12.39
C GLY A 181 17.34 -15.05 12.56
N ASP A 182 16.90 -14.59 13.73
CA ASP A 182 15.49 -14.41 14.09
C ASP A 182 14.93 -13.01 13.76
N LYS A 183 15.74 -12.18 13.09
CA LYS A 183 15.37 -10.83 12.66
C LYS A 183 15.51 -10.64 11.16
N ILE A 184 14.85 -9.61 10.65
CA ILE A 184 15.02 -9.07 9.30
C ILE A 184 15.53 -7.65 9.44
N ALA A 185 16.65 -7.33 8.78
CA ALA A 185 17.26 -6.02 8.78
C ALA A 185 16.92 -5.26 7.49
N PHE A 186 16.69 -3.95 7.57
CA PHE A 186 16.39 -3.05 6.44
C PHE A 186 17.50 -2.01 6.33
N PRO A 187 18.52 -2.24 5.48
CA PRO A 187 19.65 -1.31 5.35
C PRO A 187 19.28 -0.02 4.60
N GLY A 188 18.01 0.17 4.24
CA GLY A 188 17.50 1.37 3.57
C GLY A 188 17.76 1.39 2.07
N GLY A 189 18.12 0.26 1.46
CA GLY A 189 18.29 0.16 0.01
C GLY A 189 16.98 0.29 -0.77
N GLY A 190 17.12 0.58 -2.06
CA GLY A 190 16.03 0.81 -3.01
C GLY A 190 16.54 0.73 -4.43
N THR A 191 15.65 0.61 -5.41
CA THR A 191 16.04 0.48 -6.82
C THR A 191 16.82 1.69 -7.35
N HIS A 192 16.53 2.91 -6.88
CA HIS A 192 17.29 4.12 -7.25
C HIS A 192 18.14 4.68 -6.10
N PHE A 193 18.21 3.97 -4.96
CA PHE A 193 19.00 4.38 -3.81
C PHE A 193 19.75 3.20 -3.20
N HIS A 194 20.55 2.53 -4.04
CA HIS A 194 21.39 1.39 -3.67
C HIS A 194 22.34 1.67 -2.50
N TYR A 195 22.75 2.94 -2.33
CA TYR A 195 23.65 3.39 -1.25
C TYR A 195 22.92 3.89 0.01
N GLY A 196 21.60 3.68 0.09
CA GLY A 196 20.77 3.98 1.25
C GLY A 196 19.86 5.21 1.08
N ALA A 197 18.64 5.10 1.60
CA ALA A 197 17.59 6.12 1.52
C ALA A 197 18.04 7.48 2.09
N GLY A 198 18.81 7.49 3.19
CA GLY A 198 19.32 8.74 3.78
C GLY A 198 20.17 9.58 2.83
N LYS A 199 21.07 8.95 2.05
CA LYS A 199 21.90 9.66 1.06
C LYS A 199 21.06 10.19 -0.09
N TYR A 200 20.05 9.42 -0.51
CA TYR A 200 19.13 9.82 -1.56
C TYR A 200 18.25 11.02 -1.13
N ILE A 201 17.69 10.98 0.07
CA ILE A 201 16.93 12.10 0.65
C ILE A 201 17.82 13.36 0.74
N ALA A 202 19.06 13.21 1.22
CA ALA A 202 20.03 14.30 1.26
C ALA A 202 20.34 14.86 -0.14
N SER A 203 20.43 13.99 -1.16
CA SER A 203 20.63 14.41 -2.55
C SER A 203 19.43 15.20 -3.09
N ILE A 204 18.19 14.80 -2.80
CA ILE A 204 16.99 15.57 -3.18
C ILE A 204 17.00 16.94 -2.51
N ALA A 205 17.26 17.00 -1.20
CA ALA A 205 17.37 18.27 -0.49
C ALA A 205 18.46 19.17 -1.08
N ASN A 206 19.61 18.60 -1.46
CA ASN A 206 20.68 19.32 -2.14
C ASN A 206 20.25 19.85 -3.53
N MET A 207 19.54 19.04 -4.32
CA MET A 207 19.03 19.45 -5.63
C MET A 207 18.10 20.67 -5.53
N LEU A 208 17.33 20.77 -4.45
CA LEU A 208 16.44 21.89 -4.15
C LEU A 208 17.14 23.06 -3.41
N ASN A 209 18.46 22.98 -3.22
CA ASN A 209 19.26 23.94 -2.46
C ASN A 209 18.76 24.17 -1.02
N PHE A 210 18.19 23.14 -0.38
CA PHE A 210 17.79 23.22 1.02
C PHE A 210 19.01 23.09 1.93
N SER A 211 19.02 23.88 3.00
CA SER A 211 20.15 23.95 3.93
C SER A 211 20.39 22.61 4.63
N ASN A 212 21.66 22.31 4.92
CA ASN A 212 22.11 21.12 5.66
C ASN A 212 21.69 19.77 5.05
N ASN A 213 21.31 19.74 3.76
CA ASN A 213 20.76 18.56 3.09
C ASN A 213 19.56 17.95 3.85
N ASN A 214 18.79 18.79 4.54
CA ASN A 214 17.59 18.37 5.26
C ASN A 214 16.34 18.70 4.44
N LEU A 215 15.57 17.68 4.06
CA LEU A 215 14.37 17.85 3.24
C LEU A 215 13.26 18.62 3.96
N ASN A 216 13.21 18.59 5.30
CA ASN A 216 12.20 19.30 6.11
C ASN A 216 12.22 20.82 5.89
N ASN A 217 13.40 21.36 5.58
CA ASN A 217 13.59 22.73 5.12
C ASN A 217 12.95 23.77 6.06
N GLY A 218 13.13 23.60 7.37
CA GLY A 218 12.56 24.48 8.40
C GLY A 218 11.06 24.32 8.58
N GLY A 219 10.53 23.11 8.42
CA GLY A 219 9.10 22.79 8.55
C GLY A 219 8.26 23.10 7.31
N ARG A 220 8.89 23.47 6.19
CA ARG A 220 8.21 23.71 4.91
C ARG A 220 7.75 22.43 4.23
N ILE A 221 8.42 21.31 4.48
CA ILE A 221 7.96 19.98 4.09
C ILE A 221 7.74 19.19 5.36
N ARG A 222 6.51 18.74 5.60
CA ARG A 222 6.13 17.95 6.79
C ARG A 222 5.40 16.66 6.43
N THR A 223 4.72 16.66 5.29
CA THR A 223 3.92 15.55 4.80
C THR A 223 4.35 15.14 3.40
N VAL A 224 4.49 13.84 3.19
CA VAL A 224 4.94 13.27 1.91
C VAL A 224 4.01 12.16 1.48
N LEU A 225 3.64 12.13 0.20
CA LEU A 225 3.02 10.96 -0.43
C LEU A 225 4.12 10.15 -1.12
N ASP A 226 4.34 8.91 -0.67
CA ASP A 226 5.37 8.02 -1.22
C ASP A 226 4.71 6.87 -2.00
N VAL A 227 4.66 7.02 -3.32
CA VAL A 227 3.92 6.13 -4.22
C VAL A 227 4.84 5.03 -4.75
N GLY A 228 4.38 3.78 -4.65
CA GLY A 228 5.20 2.62 -5.03
C GLY A 228 6.33 2.38 -4.02
N CYS A 229 6.03 2.57 -2.74
CA CYS A 229 7.02 2.65 -1.66
C CYS A 229 7.82 1.37 -1.37
N GLY A 230 7.39 0.22 -1.92
CA GLY A 230 7.91 -1.09 -1.57
C GLY A 230 7.83 -1.34 -0.06
N VAL A 231 8.98 -1.50 0.59
CA VAL A 231 9.10 -1.67 2.06
C VAL A 231 9.10 -0.34 2.84
N ALA A 232 8.76 0.79 2.22
CA ALA A 232 8.69 2.13 2.81
C ALA A 232 10.02 2.67 3.38
N SER A 233 11.17 2.27 2.83
CA SER A 233 12.49 2.75 3.28
C SER A 233 12.64 4.28 3.14
N PHE A 234 12.10 4.87 2.08
CA PHE A 234 12.11 6.32 1.91
C PHE A 234 11.34 7.01 3.05
N GLY A 235 10.09 6.62 3.29
CA GLY A 235 9.28 7.13 4.40
C GLY A 235 9.90 6.92 5.78
N ALA A 236 10.52 5.75 6.03
CA ALA A 236 11.17 5.44 7.29
C ALA A 236 12.30 6.41 7.67
N TYR A 237 13.09 6.82 6.68
CA TYR A 237 14.24 7.71 6.88
C TYR A 237 13.83 9.18 6.96
N LEU A 238 12.62 9.53 6.51
CA LEU A 238 12.06 10.88 6.66
C LEU A 238 11.63 11.18 8.09
N LEU A 239 11.26 10.17 8.88
CA LEU A 239 10.85 10.34 10.28
C LEU A 239 11.95 10.98 11.15
N SER A 240 13.24 10.70 10.88
CA SER A 240 14.34 11.36 11.60
C SER A 240 14.55 12.83 11.22
N SER A 241 13.82 13.32 10.21
CA SER A 241 13.82 14.71 9.77
C SER A 241 12.47 15.39 10.08
N ASP A 242 11.67 14.86 11.01
CA ASP A 242 10.34 15.38 11.37
C ASP A 242 9.40 15.50 10.15
N ILE A 243 9.50 14.54 9.23
CA ILE A 243 8.63 14.42 8.07
C ILE A 243 7.88 13.09 8.15
N ILE A 244 6.56 13.15 8.02
CA ILE A 244 5.70 11.96 7.95
C ILE A 244 5.41 11.67 6.48
N ALA A 245 5.84 10.50 6.02
CA ALA A 245 5.44 9.99 4.72
C ALA A 245 4.29 9.02 4.87
N MET A 246 3.32 9.11 3.98
CA MET A 246 2.27 8.14 3.79
C MET A 246 2.61 7.29 2.57
N SER A 247 3.06 6.07 2.85
CA SER A 247 3.58 5.14 1.84
C SER A 247 2.46 4.26 1.26
N LEU A 248 2.36 4.21 -0.07
CA LEU A 248 1.31 3.51 -0.81
C LEU A 248 1.89 2.44 -1.73
N ALA A 249 1.38 1.21 -1.64
CA ALA A 249 1.68 0.13 -2.59
C ALA A 249 0.49 -0.83 -2.78
N PRO A 250 0.37 -1.49 -3.95
CA PRO A 250 -0.62 -2.53 -4.18
C PRO A 250 -0.32 -3.80 -3.36
N ASN A 251 -1.36 -4.62 -3.15
CA ASN A 251 -1.21 -6.01 -2.70
C ASN A 251 -0.95 -6.93 -3.90
N ASP A 252 0.23 -6.81 -4.50
CA ASP A 252 0.59 -7.48 -5.76
C ASP A 252 1.24 -8.87 -5.57
N VAL A 253 1.85 -9.39 -6.64
CA VAL A 253 2.51 -10.71 -6.66
C VAL A 253 3.66 -10.82 -5.66
N HIS A 254 4.20 -9.71 -5.18
CA HIS A 254 5.24 -9.67 -4.16
C HIS A 254 4.66 -9.73 -2.73
N GLN A 255 3.37 -10.05 -2.58
CA GLN A 255 2.64 -10.13 -1.31
C GLN A 255 2.61 -8.77 -0.58
N ASN A 256 2.03 -8.73 0.62
CA ASN A 256 1.74 -7.51 1.37
C ASN A 256 3.03 -6.77 1.81
N GLN A 257 3.69 -6.06 0.88
CA GLN A 257 4.91 -5.28 1.11
C GLN A 257 4.72 -4.22 2.21
N ILE A 258 3.48 -3.75 2.37
CA ILE A 258 3.07 -2.82 3.42
C ILE A 258 3.19 -3.45 4.82
N GLN A 259 3.04 -4.77 4.97
CA GLN A 259 3.25 -5.45 6.25
C GLN A 259 4.64 -5.18 6.83
N PHE A 260 5.67 -5.13 5.99
CA PHE A 260 7.03 -4.77 6.44
C PHE A 260 7.09 -3.35 6.99
N ALA A 261 6.39 -2.40 6.35
CA ALA A 261 6.33 -1.03 6.82
C ALA A 261 5.59 -0.93 8.16
N LEU A 262 4.46 -1.62 8.29
CA LEU A 262 3.64 -1.63 9.51
C LEU A 262 4.36 -2.25 10.70
N GLU A 263 5.06 -3.38 10.53
CA GLU A 263 5.87 -4.01 11.59
C GLU A 263 7.06 -3.14 12.05
N ARG A 264 7.48 -2.20 11.21
CA ARG A 264 8.50 -1.19 11.54
C ARG A 264 7.92 0.06 12.20
N GLY A 265 6.59 0.21 12.24
CA GLY A 265 5.87 1.39 12.73
C GLY A 265 5.87 2.56 11.74
N ILE A 266 5.98 2.29 10.44
CA ILE A 266 6.01 3.32 9.38
C ILE A 266 4.59 3.47 8.80
N PRO A 267 4.05 4.70 8.68
CA PRO A 267 2.74 4.93 8.09
C PRO A 267 2.68 4.48 6.64
N ALA A 268 1.86 3.47 6.38
CA ALA A 268 1.73 2.88 5.06
C ALA A 268 0.37 2.21 4.92
N TYR A 269 -0.15 2.12 3.70
CA TYR A 269 -1.41 1.45 3.43
C TYR A 269 -1.44 0.82 2.04
N LEU A 270 -2.34 -0.14 1.87
CA LEU A 270 -2.56 -0.80 0.60
C LEU A 270 -3.49 0.03 -0.28
N GLY A 271 -3.09 0.22 -1.54
CA GLY A 271 -3.89 0.91 -2.53
C GLY A 271 -3.15 1.17 -3.83
N VAL A 272 -3.85 1.77 -4.78
CA VAL A 272 -3.37 2.05 -6.13
C VAL A 272 -3.88 3.39 -6.62
N LEU A 273 -3.14 4.00 -7.53
CA LEU A 273 -3.65 5.04 -8.42
C LEU A 273 -4.39 4.35 -9.58
N GLY A 274 -5.66 4.02 -9.34
CA GLY A 274 -6.55 3.36 -10.29
C GLY A 274 -7.57 4.33 -10.90
N THR A 275 -8.83 4.14 -10.59
CA THR A 275 -9.98 4.92 -11.05
C THR A 275 -10.57 5.83 -9.96
N ARG A 276 -10.35 5.52 -8.68
CA ARG A 276 -10.87 6.28 -7.53
C ARG A 276 -9.83 7.23 -6.97
N ARG A 277 -10.27 8.41 -6.50
CA ARG A 277 -9.41 9.34 -5.75
C ARG A 277 -8.76 8.62 -4.56
N LEU A 278 -7.52 8.99 -4.26
CA LEU A 278 -6.86 8.57 -3.03
C LEU A 278 -7.60 9.18 -1.82
N PRO A 279 -7.58 8.50 -0.66
CA PRO A 279 -8.40 8.85 0.50
C PRO A 279 -7.87 10.06 1.29
N TYR A 280 -7.42 11.10 0.58
CA TYR A 280 -6.88 12.33 1.15
C TYR A 280 -7.56 13.55 0.53
N PRO A 281 -7.99 14.52 1.35
CA PRO A 281 -8.46 15.81 0.86
C PRO A 281 -7.44 16.46 -0.08
N SER A 282 -7.89 17.42 -0.88
CA SER A 282 -6.99 18.20 -1.73
C SER A 282 -5.91 18.87 -0.88
N ARG A 283 -4.72 19.10 -1.47
CA ARG A 283 -3.63 19.85 -0.82
C ARG A 283 -3.19 19.24 0.53
N SER A 284 -3.20 17.91 0.62
CA SER A 284 -2.79 17.18 1.83
C SER A 284 -1.27 17.05 1.97
N PHE A 285 -0.51 17.13 0.87
CA PHE A 285 0.93 16.86 0.87
C PHE A 285 1.76 18.04 0.36
N GLU A 286 2.92 18.29 0.97
CA GLU A 286 3.91 19.26 0.44
C GLU A 286 4.85 18.63 -0.59
N PHE A 287 4.99 17.30 -0.56
CA PHE A 287 5.90 16.58 -1.44
C PHE A 287 5.29 15.25 -1.86
N ALA A 288 5.50 14.89 -3.12
CA ALA A 288 5.22 13.57 -3.65
C ALA A 288 6.51 12.93 -4.13
N HIS A 289 6.65 11.64 -3.88
CA HIS A 289 7.79 10.85 -4.30
C HIS A 289 7.33 9.62 -5.06
N CYS A 290 7.96 9.38 -6.22
CA CYS A 290 7.92 8.10 -6.91
C CYS A 290 9.34 7.73 -7.34
N SER A 291 9.80 6.56 -6.91
CA SER A 291 11.03 5.95 -7.40
C SER A 291 10.69 4.60 -8.03
N ARG A 292 10.73 4.52 -9.36
CA ARG A 292 10.34 3.33 -10.15
C ARG A 292 8.97 2.76 -9.76
N CYS A 293 7.99 3.63 -9.53
CA CYS A 293 6.65 3.21 -9.11
C CYS A 293 5.85 2.46 -10.19
N ARG A 294 6.35 2.38 -11.43
CA ARG A 294 5.71 1.69 -12.58
C ARG A 294 4.28 2.16 -12.86
N ILE A 295 4.03 3.45 -12.63
CA ILE A 295 2.78 4.10 -12.99
C ILE A 295 2.96 4.72 -14.37
N ASP A 296 2.07 4.36 -15.29
CA ASP A 296 1.90 5.10 -16.53
C ASP A 296 1.18 6.42 -16.20
N TRP A 297 1.94 7.51 -16.12
CA TRP A 297 1.44 8.84 -15.80
C TRP A 297 0.71 9.52 -16.96
N LEU A 298 0.84 8.99 -18.19
CA LEU A 298 0.23 9.55 -19.40
C LEU A 298 -1.12 8.91 -19.73
N GLN A 299 -1.41 7.74 -19.16
CA GLN A 299 -2.70 7.08 -19.35
C GLN A 299 -3.89 8.00 -19.07
N ARG A 300 -4.98 7.80 -19.82
CA ARG A 300 -6.27 8.47 -19.60
C ARG A 300 -6.11 9.99 -19.45
N ASP A 301 -5.44 10.61 -20.41
CA ASP A 301 -5.20 12.06 -20.46
C ASP A 301 -4.46 12.62 -19.22
N GLY A 302 -3.60 11.80 -18.61
CA GLY A 302 -2.82 12.21 -17.45
C GLY A 302 -3.59 12.19 -16.12
N ILE A 303 -4.73 11.49 -16.06
CA ILE A 303 -5.63 11.50 -14.89
C ILE A 303 -4.94 11.15 -13.57
N LEU A 304 -3.94 10.26 -13.60
CA LEU A 304 -3.21 9.86 -12.39
C LEU A 304 -2.27 10.97 -11.89
N LEU A 305 -1.67 11.71 -12.82
CA LEU A 305 -0.86 12.87 -12.51
C LEU A 305 -1.73 14.03 -12.01
N LEU A 306 -2.97 14.14 -12.50
CA LEU A 306 -3.95 15.11 -12.03
C LEU A 306 -4.48 14.78 -10.63
N GLU A 307 -4.61 13.51 -10.27
CA GLU A 307 -4.86 13.12 -8.88
C GLU A 307 -3.68 13.51 -7.97
N LEU A 308 -2.44 13.35 -8.45
CA LEU A 308 -1.27 13.84 -7.72
C LEU A 308 -1.28 15.36 -7.56
N ASP A 309 -1.69 16.09 -8.60
CA ASP A 309 -1.87 17.54 -8.57
C ASP A 309 -2.89 17.97 -7.53
N ARG A 310 -4.07 17.34 -7.49
CA ARG A 310 -5.11 17.60 -6.48
C ARG A 310 -4.57 17.47 -5.06
N LEU A 311 -3.73 16.45 -4.82
CA LEU A 311 -3.18 16.12 -3.50
C LEU A 311 -2.04 17.04 -3.06
N LEU A 312 -1.28 17.59 -4.00
CA LEU A 312 -0.18 18.49 -3.70
C LEU A 312 -0.67 19.91 -3.36
N ARG A 313 -0.07 20.48 -2.32
CA ARG A 313 -0.24 21.89 -1.94
C ARG A 313 0.30 22.82 -3.04
N PRO A 314 -0.17 24.08 -3.13
CA PRO A 314 0.47 25.09 -3.95
C PRO A 314 1.96 25.20 -3.59
N GLY A 315 2.84 25.24 -4.60
CA GLY A 315 4.30 25.18 -4.38
C GLY A 315 4.85 23.82 -3.94
N GLY A 316 4.01 22.78 -3.87
CA GLY A 316 4.42 21.42 -3.56
C GLY A 316 5.29 20.82 -4.66
N TYR A 317 6.12 19.85 -4.28
CA TYR A 317 7.09 19.23 -5.19
C TYR A 317 6.69 17.80 -5.57
N PHE A 318 7.06 17.38 -6.77
CA PHE A 318 7.03 15.97 -7.18
C PHE A 318 8.42 15.52 -7.60
N ALA A 319 9.05 14.65 -6.82
CA ALA A 319 10.30 13.99 -7.19
C ALA A 319 10.03 12.65 -7.85
N TYR A 320 10.51 12.52 -9.08
CA TYR A 320 10.36 11.34 -9.92
C TYR A 320 11.73 10.81 -10.32
N SER A 321 12.02 9.59 -9.87
CA SER A 321 13.24 8.86 -10.18
C SER A 321 12.88 7.60 -10.95
N SER A 322 13.09 7.62 -12.27
CA SER A 322 12.72 6.53 -13.18
C SER A 322 13.48 6.65 -14.51
N PRO A 323 13.64 5.56 -15.29
CA PRO A 323 14.35 5.60 -16.57
C PRO A 323 13.88 6.72 -17.51
N GLU A 324 12.58 6.99 -17.55
CA GLU A 324 11.98 8.06 -18.37
C GLU A 324 12.52 9.46 -18.00
N ALA A 325 13.16 9.64 -16.84
CA ALA A 325 13.79 10.91 -16.47
C ALA A 325 15.22 11.08 -17.03
N TYR A 326 15.94 9.99 -17.35
CA TYR A 326 17.40 10.03 -17.60
C TYR A 326 17.91 9.13 -18.72
N ALA A 327 17.22 8.04 -19.04
CA ALA A 327 17.59 7.13 -20.11
C ALA A 327 17.49 7.81 -21.48
N GLN A 328 18.22 7.26 -22.45
CA GLN A 328 18.43 7.87 -23.77
C GLN A 328 17.88 7.02 -24.92
N ASP A 329 17.21 5.91 -24.62
CA ASP A 329 16.50 5.16 -25.65
C ASP A 329 15.23 5.91 -26.10
N GLU A 330 14.74 5.54 -27.28
CA GLU A 330 13.70 6.27 -27.98
C GLU A 330 12.36 6.26 -27.22
N GLU A 331 12.04 5.16 -26.54
CA GLU A 331 10.81 5.01 -25.79
C GLU A 331 10.80 5.91 -24.55
N ASP A 332 11.86 5.83 -23.73
CA ASP A 332 12.00 6.67 -22.53
C ASP A 332 12.03 8.16 -22.90
N LEU A 333 12.69 8.53 -24.00
CA LEU A 333 12.70 9.91 -24.51
C LEU A 333 11.32 10.37 -25.01
N ARG A 334 10.51 9.49 -25.61
CA ARG A 334 9.15 9.80 -26.02
C ARG A 334 8.28 10.07 -24.79
N ILE A 335 8.29 9.16 -23.82
CA ILE A 335 7.52 9.30 -22.57
C ILE A 335 7.94 10.58 -21.83
N TRP A 336 9.24 10.86 -21.74
CA TRP A 336 9.75 12.11 -21.17
C TRP A 336 9.15 13.36 -21.82
N ARG A 337 9.14 13.43 -23.15
CA ARG A 337 8.62 14.59 -23.90
C ARG A 337 7.12 14.77 -23.66
N GLU A 338 6.36 13.68 -23.70
CA GLU A 338 4.92 13.72 -23.47
C GLU A 338 4.58 14.10 -22.02
N MET A 339 5.29 13.53 -21.04
CA MET A 339 5.14 13.89 -19.63
C MET A 339 5.50 15.35 -19.39
N SER A 340 6.61 15.82 -19.95
CA SER A 340 7.06 17.22 -19.84
C SER A 340 6.03 18.17 -20.44
N ALA A 341 5.50 17.86 -21.62
CA ALA A 341 4.46 18.67 -22.25
C ALA A 341 3.16 18.69 -21.43
N LEU A 342 2.79 17.58 -20.78
CA LEU A 342 1.63 17.53 -19.90
C LEU A 342 1.82 18.39 -18.64
N VAL A 343 2.92 18.21 -17.91
CA VAL A 343 3.19 18.99 -16.67
C VAL A 343 3.33 20.48 -16.97
N GLU A 344 3.90 20.86 -18.13
CA GLU A 344 3.97 22.25 -18.59
C GLU A 344 2.57 22.83 -18.83
N ARG A 345 1.66 22.08 -19.48
CA ARG A 345 0.25 22.47 -19.63
C ARG A 345 -0.51 22.52 -18.30
N MET A 346 -0.02 21.80 -17.29
CA MET A 346 -0.48 21.88 -15.90
C MET A 346 0.22 23.01 -15.10
N CYS A 347 0.98 23.90 -15.76
CA CYS A 347 1.72 25.01 -15.15
C CYS A 347 2.83 24.61 -14.17
N TRP A 348 3.22 23.34 -14.12
CA TRP A 348 4.34 22.90 -13.28
C TRP A 348 5.65 23.29 -13.94
N LYS A 349 6.66 23.56 -13.11
CA LYS A 349 8.01 23.91 -13.57
C LYS A 349 9.01 22.90 -13.05
N ILE A 350 10.12 22.70 -13.78
CA ILE A 350 11.25 21.92 -13.26
C ILE A 350 11.93 22.75 -12.18
N ALA A 351 11.88 22.27 -10.94
CA ALA A 351 12.63 22.84 -9.82
C ALA A 351 14.10 22.40 -9.88
N ALA A 352 14.34 21.13 -10.21
CA ALA A 352 15.67 20.58 -10.41
C ALA A 352 15.63 19.32 -11.28
N LYS A 353 16.68 19.06 -12.04
CA LYS A 353 16.90 17.79 -12.73
C LYS A 353 18.38 17.43 -12.65
N ARG A 354 18.71 16.27 -12.09
CA ARG A 354 20.09 15.81 -11.92
C ARG A 354 20.13 14.29 -11.88
N ASN A 355 21.10 13.70 -12.60
CA ASN A 355 21.30 12.25 -12.68
C ASN A 355 20.00 11.52 -13.06
N GLN A 356 19.47 10.69 -12.16
CA GLN A 356 18.30 9.85 -12.38
C GLN A 356 16.99 10.47 -11.92
N THR A 357 17.02 11.70 -11.40
CA THR A 357 15.88 12.34 -10.72
C THR A 357 15.53 13.67 -11.36
N VAL A 358 14.24 13.88 -11.58
CA VAL A 358 13.63 15.17 -11.87
C VAL A 358 12.72 15.56 -10.71
N ILE A 359 12.69 16.83 -10.38
CA ILE A 359 11.80 17.40 -9.38
C ILE A 359 11.02 18.53 -10.03
N TRP A 360 9.70 18.39 -10.08
CA TRP A 360 8.80 19.46 -10.50
C TRP A 360 8.24 20.20 -9.28
N VAL A 361 7.77 21.42 -9.52
CA VAL A 361 7.08 22.26 -8.53
C VAL A 361 5.77 22.79 -9.12
N LYS A 362 4.70 22.68 -8.32
CA LYS A 362 3.36 23.18 -8.64
C LYS A 362 3.34 24.72 -8.52
N PRO A 363 2.54 25.46 -9.32
CA PRO A 363 2.41 26.91 -9.15
C PRO A 363 1.89 27.28 -7.75
N LEU A 364 2.26 28.46 -7.25
CA LEU A 364 1.79 28.97 -5.96
C LEU A 364 0.38 29.57 -6.03
N THR A 365 -0.02 30.06 -7.19
CA THR A 365 -1.26 30.80 -7.43
C THR A 365 -1.99 30.24 -8.66
N ASN A 366 -3.24 30.65 -8.86
CA ASN A 366 -4.04 30.29 -10.03
C ASN A 366 -3.65 31.05 -11.31
N ASP A 367 -2.74 32.02 -11.25
CA ASP A 367 -2.47 32.96 -12.34
C ASP A 367 -2.17 32.23 -13.65
N CYS A 368 -1.24 31.27 -13.62
CA CYS A 368 -0.92 30.48 -14.80
C CYS A 368 -2.12 29.68 -15.32
N TYR A 369 -3.00 29.19 -14.45
CA TYR A 369 -4.20 28.45 -14.88
C TYR A 369 -5.19 29.36 -15.64
N MET A 370 -5.32 30.60 -15.21
CA MET A 370 -6.24 31.59 -15.79
C MET A 370 -5.70 32.19 -17.10
N GLU A 371 -4.39 32.19 -17.29
CA GLU A 371 -3.71 32.68 -18.50
C GLU A 371 -3.63 31.63 -19.62
N ARG A 372 -4.12 30.40 -19.41
CA ARG A 372 -4.09 29.33 -20.42
C ARG A 372 -5.03 29.65 -21.58
N GLU A 373 -4.58 29.31 -22.79
CA GLU A 373 -5.38 29.43 -24.00
C GLU A 373 -6.70 28.65 -23.89
N PRO A 374 -7.83 29.21 -24.36
CA PRO A 374 -9.11 28.51 -24.37
C PRO A 374 -9.01 27.14 -25.07
N GLY A 375 -9.52 26.10 -24.42
CA GLY A 375 -9.49 24.73 -24.95
C GLY A 375 -8.22 23.92 -24.61
N THR A 376 -7.27 24.50 -23.87
CA THR A 376 -6.08 23.78 -23.40
C THR A 376 -6.47 22.56 -22.55
N GLN A 377 -5.89 21.40 -22.88
CA GLN A 377 -6.03 20.17 -22.10
C GLN A 377 -4.88 20.01 -21.09
N PRO A 378 -5.14 19.54 -19.86
CA PRO A 378 -6.46 19.21 -19.28
C PRO A 378 -7.25 20.47 -18.85
N PRO A 379 -8.59 20.46 -18.89
CA PRO A 379 -9.41 21.62 -18.50
C PRO A 379 -9.32 21.87 -16.98
N LEU A 380 -9.84 23.00 -16.53
CA LEU A 380 -10.10 23.21 -15.09
C LEU A 380 -11.32 22.39 -14.65
N CYS A 381 -11.28 21.87 -13.43
CA CYS A 381 -12.41 21.16 -12.84
C CYS A 381 -13.61 22.10 -12.68
N ARG A 382 -14.83 21.52 -12.72
CA ARG A 382 -16.06 22.30 -12.55
C ARG A 382 -16.14 22.83 -11.12
N SER A 383 -16.76 24.00 -10.92
CA SER A 383 -16.95 24.58 -9.59
C SER A 383 -17.81 23.72 -8.65
N ALA A 384 -18.61 22.81 -9.20
CA ALA A 384 -19.41 21.86 -8.44
C ALA A 384 -18.65 20.59 -8.03
N ASP A 385 -17.45 20.37 -8.57
CA ASP A 385 -16.59 19.26 -8.16
C ASP A 385 -15.90 19.62 -6.84
N ASP A 386 -16.29 18.94 -5.76
CA ASP A 386 -15.66 19.10 -4.45
C ASP A 386 -14.30 18.38 -4.44
N PRO A 387 -13.17 19.10 -4.38
CA PRO A 387 -11.85 18.47 -4.44
C PRO A 387 -11.46 17.74 -3.15
N ASP A 388 -12.20 17.95 -2.06
CA ASP A 388 -12.01 17.28 -0.77
C ASP A 388 -12.91 16.05 -0.60
N ALA A 389 -13.83 15.81 -1.54
CA ALA A 389 -14.61 14.57 -1.62
C ALA A 389 -13.73 13.41 -2.11
N VAL A 390 -13.50 12.42 -1.24
CA VAL A 390 -12.52 11.34 -1.48
C VAL A 390 -13.11 9.94 -1.50
N TRP A 391 -14.17 9.69 -0.75
CA TRP A 391 -14.67 8.32 -0.56
C TRP A 391 -15.51 7.86 -1.75
N ASN A 392 -15.05 6.80 -2.44
CA ASN A 392 -15.70 6.26 -3.64
C ASN A 392 -15.91 7.29 -4.77
N VAL A 393 -15.14 8.38 -4.78
CA VAL A 393 -15.18 9.38 -5.85
C VAL A 393 -14.26 8.92 -6.97
N LYS A 394 -14.74 8.98 -8.23
CA LYS A 394 -13.90 8.70 -9.40
C LYS A 394 -12.98 9.89 -9.65
N MET A 395 -11.75 9.61 -10.09
CA MET A 395 -10.86 10.67 -10.57
C MET A 395 -11.46 11.33 -11.82
N GLU A 396 -11.11 12.58 -12.06
CA GLU A 396 -11.46 13.32 -13.26
C GLU A 396 -10.20 13.91 -13.89
N ALA A 397 -10.12 13.93 -15.22
CA ALA A 397 -8.98 14.48 -15.95
C ALA A 397 -9.08 16.01 -16.07
N CYS A 398 -9.02 16.71 -14.92
CA CYS A 398 -9.07 18.17 -14.83
C CYS A 398 -8.13 18.70 -13.73
N ILE A 399 -7.74 19.96 -13.84
CA ILE A 399 -6.92 20.66 -12.83
C ILE A 399 -7.84 21.31 -11.82
N THR A 400 -7.63 21.04 -10.53
CA THR A 400 -8.37 21.67 -9.43
C THR A 400 -7.81 23.07 -9.14
N PRO A 401 -8.58 24.16 -9.34
CA PRO A 401 -8.14 25.51 -8.99
C PRO A 401 -8.00 25.68 -7.47
N TYR A 402 -7.11 26.57 -7.03
CA TYR A 402 -7.03 26.98 -5.64
C TYR A 402 -8.23 27.85 -5.25
N PRO A 403 -8.72 27.79 -4.00
CA PRO A 403 -9.73 28.71 -3.54
C PRO A 403 -9.18 30.14 -3.48
N ASP A 404 -9.99 31.12 -3.87
CA ASP A 404 -9.63 32.55 -3.90
C ASP A 404 -9.37 33.17 -2.51
N ARG A 405 -9.55 32.41 -1.42
CA ARG A 405 -9.36 32.87 -0.05
C ARG A 405 -8.26 32.08 0.65
N GLU A 406 -7.22 32.79 1.07
CA GLU A 406 -6.30 32.34 2.12
C GLU A 406 -7.10 32.03 3.39
N TYR A 407 -7.37 30.76 3.64
CA TYR A 407 -7.44 30.32 5.02
C TYR A 407 -5.99 30.20 5.49
N PRO A 408 -5.57 30.92 6.55
CA PRO A 408 -4.23 30.78 7.08
C PRO A 408 -4.02 29.33 7.48
N TYR A 409 -3.15 28.62 6.76
CA TYR A 409 -2.85 27.21 6.97
C TYR A 409 -2.05 27.03 8.27
N LEU A 410 -2.75 27.01 9.40
CA LEU A 410 -2.40 26.11 10.49
C LEU A 410 -3.37 24.93 10.37
N LEU A 411 -2.84 23.76 9.98
CA LEU A 411 -3.56 22.51 10.16
C LEU A 411 -4.01 22.49 11.62
N THR A 412 -5.32 22.57 11.85
CA THR A 412 -5.81 22.41 13.22
C THR A 412 -5.54 20.97 13.64
N HIS A 413 -5.29 20.74 14.93
CA HIS A 413 -5.06 19.40 15.48
C HIS A 413 -6.13 18.38 15.02
N GLN A 414 -7.34 18.87 14.75
CA GLN A 414 -8.51 18.13 14.27
C GLN A 414 -8.39 17.59 12.83
N GLU A 415 -7.72 18.31 11.92
CA GLU A 415 -7.51 17.87 10.53
C GLU A 415 -6.41 16.82 10.44
N ILE A 416 -5.39 16.95 11.30
CA ILE A 416 -4.37 15.92 11.49
C ILE A 416 -5.05 14.66 12.06
N CYS A 417 -5.93 14.77 13.06
CA CYS A 417 -6.69 13.63 13.57
C CYS A 417 -7.59 12.96 12.50
N LYS A 418 -8.12 13.69 11.51
CA LYS A 418 -8.86 13.07 10.39
C LYS A 418 -7.94 12.26 9.46
N LEU A 419 -6.68 12.68 9.26
CA LEU A 419 -5.65 11.88 8.59
C LEU A 419 -5.31 10.59 9.38
N PHE A 420 -5.32 10.67 10.72
CA PHE A 420 -5.01 9.54 11.61
C PHE A 420 -6.20 8.62 11.96
N GLN A 421 -7.46 9.04 11.78
CA GLN A 421 -8.61 8.14 11.95
C GLN A 421 -8.63 6.98 10.94
N LEU A 422 -7.86 7.07 9.85
CA LEU A 422 -7.61 5.95 8.93
C LEU A 422 -6.50 4.99 9.41
N THR A 423 -5.64 5.41 10.35
CA THR A 423 -4.55 4.57 10.90
C THR A 423 -4.94 3.82 12.18
N ASP A 424 -6.02 4.20 12.86
CA ASP A 424 -6.49 3.51 14.08
C ASP A 424 -7.12 2.12 13.81
N PHE A 425 -7.08 1.64 12.57
CA PHE A 425 -7.48 0.26 12.22
C PHE A 425 -6.31 -0.73 12.14
N ILE A 426 -5.11 -0.33 12.56
CA ILE A 426 -3.95 -1.22 12.64
C ILE A 426 -3.31 -1.10 14.02
N ARG A 427 -3.92 -1.74 15.01
CA ARG A 427 -3.25 -2.23 16.21
C ARG A 427 -3.94 -3.46 16.78
#